data_AF-A0A8J7K947-F1
#
_entry.id   AF-A0A8J7K947-F1
#
_cell.length_a   1.000
_cell.length_b   1.000
_cell.length_c   1.000
_cell.angle_alpha   90.00
_cell.angle_beta   90.00
_cell.angle_gamma   90.00
#
_symmetry.space_group_name_H-M   'P 1'
#
loop_
_entity.id
_entity.type
_entity.pdbx_description
1 polymer ?
#
loop_
_entity_poly.entity_id
_entity_poly.type
_entity_poly.pdbx_seq_one_letter_code
_entity_poly.pdbx_strand_id
1 'polypeptide(L)'
;MKNLKYVGVALAASLVCVFLWFNPLPSHASQPSVLLQTEPFLSQVVPDEAPVRMALQAVDATGQPLSNVQFQLQLSTPVKTPWFTSDFPVVEGTQLLELSAKAPSGKLEFEQVMPIRGNYTLKAQVAPLVAGAFEPFEQSLQLSVPENTTKYKNAAILIGILMIAGVVSGWVIGGDQTVQDGEVAPQPIRLLLSAATVVAIAVLLFVNINAELASAHSHGEMQSVTSPSVQKSEDFEIRLSGDQQAIVGQLASQTVQVINAKTSNPEADIIVNVEAIALEDNKQMFAYYGRTNNQGNLTWKEQFFDGAPHQVVAKITPPNSSTLRVSHAVEVEGIAPPLYIRFISLSYYTGVFVLSLLAGVWLHRRSSRSVSLFSR
;
A
#
# COMPACT_ATOMS: atom_id res chain seq x y z
N MET A 1 9.25 17.97 -71.98
CA MET A 1 8.41 16.95 -71.31
C MET A 1 8.86 16.56 -69.88
N LYS A 2 9.83 17.25 -69.23
CA LYS A 2 10.23 16.94 -67.83
C LYS A 2 9.37 17.63 -66.76
N ASN A 3 8.72 18.76 -67.07
CA ASN A 3 7.98 19.56 -66.08
C ASN A 3 6.57 19.04 -65.78
N LEU A 4 6.02 18.13 -66.60
CA LEU A 4 4.66 17.60 -66.43
C LEU A 4 4.54 16.63 -65.24
N LYS A 5 5.64 15.96 -64.87
CA LYS A 5 5.67 15.00 -63.76
C LYS A 5 5.53 15.67 -62.38
N TYR A 6 6.07 16.88 -62.22
CA TYR A 6 6.00 17.61 -60.95
C TYR A 6 4.63 18.25 -60.71
N VAL A 7 3.94 18.66 -61.78
CA VAL A 7 2.57 19.20 -61.70
C VAL A 7 1.58 18.13 -61.22
N GLY A 8 1.72 16.88 -61.70
CA GLY A 8 0.89 15.76 -61.27
C GLY A 8 1.03 15.44 -59.78
N VAL A 9 2.26 15.47 -59.24
CA VAL A 9 2.53 15.20 -57.82
C VAL A 9 2.01 16.35 -56.94
N ALA A 10 2.18 17.60 -57.37
CA ALA A 10 1.67 18.76 -56.63
C ALA A 10 0.13 18.77 -56.57
N LEU A 11 -0.55 18.43 -57.66
CA LEU A 11 -2.01 18.30 -57.69
C LEU A 11 -2.51 17.15 -56.82
N ALA A 12 -1.84 16.00 -56.84
CA ALA A 12 -2.19 14.86 -55.98
C ALA A 12 -2.00 15.21 -54.49
N ALA A 13 -0.90 15.87 -54.12
CA ALA A 13 -0.67 16.33 -52.75
C ALA A 13 -1.71 17.36 -52.29
N SER A 14 -2.08 18.30 -53.16
CA SER A 14 -3.13 19.28 -52.86
C SER A 14 -4.50 18.63 -52.70
N LEU A 15 -4.83 17.61 -53.51
CA LEU A 15 -6.08 16.86 -53.38
C LEU A 15 -6.13 16.06 -52.07
N VAL A 16 -5.01 15.47 -51.63
CA VAL A 16 -4.93 14.77 -50.33
C VAL A 16 -5.07 15.74 -49.16
N CYS A 17 -4.43 16.90 -49.20
CA CYS A 17 -4.58 17.93 -48.15
C CYS A 17 -6.01 18.46 -48.07
N VAL A 18 -6.67 18.68 -49.22
CA VAL A 18 -8.09 19.07 -49.27
C VAL A 18 -8.98 17.94 -48.71
N PHE A 19 -8.73 16.68 -49.07
CA PHE A 19 -9.48 15.54 -48.53
C PHE A 19 -9.34 15.40 -47.01
N LEU A 20 -8.16 15.65 -46.45
CA LEU A 20 -7.91 15.61 -45.00
C LEU A 20 -8.49 16.82 -44.25
N TRP A 21 -8.68 17.97 -44.92
CA TRP A 21 -9.36 19.12 -44.34
C TRP A 21 -10.88 18.98 -44.33
N PHE A 22 -11.46 18.35 -45.36
CA PHE A 22 -12.92 18.15 -45.45
C PHE A 22 -13.43 16.89 -44.74
N ASN A 23 -12.53 15.96 -44.37
CA ASN A 23 -12.87 14.81 -43.53
C ASN A 23 -12.15 14.95 -42.19
N PRO A 24 -12.68 15.72 -41.22
CA PRO A 24 -12.20 15.61 -39.85
C PRO A 24 -12.23 14.13 -39.46
N LEU A 25 -11.12 13.62 -38.91
CA LEU A 25 -11.11 12.28 -38.34
C LEU A 25 -12.33 12.15 -37.42
N PRO A 26 -13.06 11.02 -37.44
CA PRO A 26 -14.22 10.84 -36.58
C PRO A 26 -13.79 11.18 -35.15
N SER A 27 -14.43 12.22 -34.58
CA SER A 27 -14.26 12.57 -33.18
C SER A 27 -14.51 11.30 -32.39
N HIS A 28 -13.50 10.85 -31.63
CA HIS A 28 -13.67 9.71 -30.73
C HIS A 28 -14.95 9.95 -29.92
N ALA A 29 -15.96 9.10 -30.13
CA ALA A 29 -17.17 9.15 -29.34
C ALA A 29 -16.74 9.04 -27.88
N SER A 30 -17.06 10.05 -27.09
CA SER A 30 -16.77 10.05 -25.66
C SER A 30 -17.45 8.84 -25.04
N GLN A 31 -16.69 8.05 -24.27
CA GLN A 31 -17.20 6.85 -23.62
C GLN A 31 -17.60 7.19 -22.17
N PRO A 32 -18.59 6.48 -21.60
CA PRO A 32 -18.85 6.54 -20.16
C PRO A 32 -17.58 6.30 -19.36
N SER A 33 -17.47 6.95 -18.20
CA SER A 33 -16.28 6.87 -17.37
C SER A 33 -16.59 7.03 -15.88
N VAL A 34 -15.60 6.72 -15.05
CA VAL A 34 -15.60 6.90 -13.61
C VAL A 34 -14.60 8.00 -13.28
N LEU A 35 -15.11 9.08 -12.66
CA LEU A 35 -14.30 10.15 -12.09
C LEU A 35 -13.92 9.78 -10.66
N LEU A 36 -12.65 9.94 -10.30
CA LEU A 36 -12.15 9.70 -8.95
C LEU A 36 -11.63 10.99 -8.33
N GLN A 37 -12.05 11.25 -7.10
CA GLN A 37 -11.52 12.29 -6.23
C GLN A 37 -11.03 11.67 -4.93
N THR A 38 -9.92 12.18 -4.38
CA THR A 38 -9.37 11.70 -3.12
C THR A 38 -9.14 12.83 -2.13
N GLU A 39 -9.32 12.53 -0.85
CA GLU A 39 -9.00 13.42 0.26
C GLU A 39 -8.20 12.63 1.33
N PRO A 40 -6.94 13.01 1.62
CA PRO A 40 -6.15 14.05 0.92
C PRO A 40 -5.84 13.66 -0.54
N PHE A 41 -5.23 14.58 -1.29
CA PHE A 41 -4.72 14.24 -2.63
C PHE A 41 -3.70 13.11 -2.54
N LEU A 42 -3.71 12.17 -3.49
CA LEU A 42 -2.82 11.00 -3.50
C LEU A 42 -1.34 11.34 -3.34
N SER A 43 -0.88 12.51 -3.83
CA SER A 43 0.49 12.99 -3.69
C SER A 43 0.89 13.41 -2.27
N GLN A 44 -0.07 13.52 -1.35
CA GLN A 44 0.12 13.88 0.05
C GLN A 44 -0.10 12.68 0.98
N VAL A 45 -0.55 11.55 0.45
CA VAL A 45 -0.80 10.34 1.21
C VAL A 45 0.52 9.78 1.71
N VAL A 46 0.57 9.46 3.00
CA VAL A 46 1.68 8.75 3.60
C VAL A 46 1.25 7.29 3.83
N PRO A 47 2.01 6.30 3.32
CA PRO A 47 1.67 4.89 3.50
C PRO A 47 1.58 4.51 4.99
N ASP A 48 0.59 3.67 5.32
CA ASP A 48 0.34 3.14 6.67
C ASP A 48 0.14 4.23 7.75
N GLU A 49 -0.46 5.37 7.43
CA GLU A 49 -0.76 6.42 8.41
C GLU A 49 -2.25 6.70 8.56
N ALA A 50 -2.85 7.43 7.61
CA ALA A 50 -4.25 7.83 7.68
C ALA A 50 -5.04 7.25 6.49
N PRO A 51 -6.34 6.97 6.67
CA PRO A 51 -7.16 6.51 5.57
C PRO A 51 -7.35 7.61 4.52
N VAL A 52 -7.41 7.21 3.26
CA VAL A 52 -7.69 8.08 2.12
C VAL A 52 -9.15 7.93 1.77
N ARG A 53 -9.91 9.02 1.82
CA ARG A 53 -11.28 9.04 1.32
C ARG A 53 -11.25 9.04 -0.20
N MET A 54 -11.91 8.07 -0.80
CA MET A 54 -12.06 7.92 -2.25
C MET A 54 -13.51 8.12 -2.64
N ALA A 55 -13.77 9.12 -3.48
CA ALA A 55 -15.09 9.42 -4.04
C ALA A 55 -15.09 9.14 -5.54
N LEU A 56 -15.89 8.15 -5.95
CA LEU A 56 -16.09 7.76 -7.34
C LEU A 56 -17.44 8.28 -7.84
N GLN A 57 -17.48 8.82 -9.06
CA GLN A 57 -18.70 9.23 -9.74
C GLN A 57 -18.74 8.60 -11.14
N ALA A 58 -19.74 7.78 -11.40
CA ALA A 58 -20.01 7.28 -12.75
C ALA A 58 -20.67 8.39 -13.57
N VAL A 59 -20.16 8.63 -14.78
CA VAL A 59 -20.67 9.62 -15.73
C VAL A 59 -20.84 9.01 -17.11
N ASP A 60 -21.80 9.53 -17.87
CA ASP A 60 -22.05 9.14 -19.25
C ASP A 60 -21.04 9.78 -20.23
N ALA A 61 -21.24 9.50 -21.52
CA ALA A 61 -20.44 10.06 -22.62
C ALA A 61 -20.45 11.61 -22.67
N THR A 62 -21.45 12.25 -22.08
CA THR A 62 -21.59 13.72 -22.03
C THR A 62 -21.05 14.31 -20.73
N GLY A 63 -20.53 13.47 -19.83
CA GLY A 63 -20.05 13.86 -18.51
C GLY A 63 -21.16 14.04 -17.46
N GLN A 64 -22.40 13.64 -17.77
CA GLN A 64 -23.51 13.73 -16.82
C GLN A 64 -23.51 12.53 -15.86
N PRO A 65 -23.82 12.74 -14.57
CA PRO A 65 -23.92 11.65 -13.59
C PRO A 65 -24.90 10.55 -14.00
N LEU A 66 -24.46 9.29 -13.94
CA LEU A 66 -25.32 8.13 -14.12
C LEU A 66 -26.05 7.80 -12.82
N SER A 67 -27.37 7.66 -12.84
CA SER A 67 -28.15 7.22 -11.66
C SER A 67 -28.32 5.71 -11.60
N ASN A 68 -28.65 5.18 -10.42
CA ASN A 68 -28.97 3.76 -10.19
C ASN A 68 -27.86 2.81 -10.65
N VAL A 69 -26.65 3.04 -10.14
CA VAL A 69 -25.43 2.32 -10.52
C VAL A 69 -25.11 1.23 -9.50
N GLN A 70 -24.65 0.08 -9.96
CA GLN A 70 -23.92 -0.90 -9.17
C GLN A 70 -22.43 -0.80 -9.50
N PHE A 71 -21.61 -0.57 -8.49
CA PHE A 71 -20.15 -0.67 -8.58
C PHE A 71 -19.69 -2.04 -8.10
N GLN A 72 -18.76 -2.64 -8.83
CA GLN A 72 -17.88 -3.68 -8.35
C GLN A 72 -16.45 -3.13 -8.41
N LEU A 73 -15.85 -2.90 -7.25
CA LEU A 73 -14.51 -2.35 -7.11
C LEU A 73 -13.50 -3.43 -6.74
N GLN A 74 -12.33 -3.37 -7.37
CA GLN A 74 -11.15 -4.13 -6.97
C GLN A 74 -9.97 -3.18 -6.86
N LEU A 75 -9.44 -3.00 -5.65
CA LEU A 75 -8.22 -2.23 -5.40
C LEU A 75 -7.05 -3.20 -5.24
N SER A 76 -6.08 -3.12 -6.13
CA SER A 76 -4.86 -3.93 -6.11
C SER A 76 -3.65 -3.09 -5.69
N THR A 77 -2.81 -3.69 -4.87
CA THR A 77 -1.55 -3.11 -4.41
C THR A 77 -0.52 -3.04 -5.55
N PRO A 78 0.51 -2.18 -5.43
CA PRO A 78 1.61 -2.10 -6.38
C PRO A 78 2.28 -3.44 -6.65
N VAL A 79 2.72 -3.66 -7.89
CA VAL A 79 3.41 -4.89 -8.31
C VAL A 79 4.70 -5.13 -7.53
N LYS A 80 5.06 -6.40 -7.36
CA LYS A 80 6.29 -6.80 -6.67
C LYS A 80 7.54 -6.22 -7.33
N THR A 81 8.44 -5.67 -6.51
CA THR A 81 9.74 -5.17 -6.99
C THR A 81 10.87 -5.90 -6.26
N PRO A 82 11.57 -6.85 -6.91
CA PRO A 82 12.48 -7.76 -6.20
C PRO A 82 13.70 -7.08 -5.54
N TRP A 83 14.10 -5.90 -6.02
CA TRP A 83 15.30 -5.19 -5.56
C TRP A 83 15.00 -3.99 -4.65
N PHE A 84 13.77 -3.48 -4.66
CA PHE A 84 13.38 -2.25 -3.95
C PHE A 84 12.02 -2.39 -3.27
N THR A 85 11.93 -3.42 -2.43
CA THR A 85 10.69 -3.82 -1.78
C THR A 85 10.20 -2.76 -0.81
N SER A 86 8.89 -2.74 -0.59
CA SER A 86 8.22 -2.00 0.47
C SER A 86 8.49 -2.63 1.85
N ASP A 87 7.97 -1.98 2.89
CA ASP A 87 8.07 -2.46 4.27
C ASP A 87 7.19 -3.71 4.50
N PHE A 88 6.21 -3.95 3.61
CA PHE A 88 5.35 -5.13 3.61
C PHE A 88 5.50 -5.93 2.30
N PRO A 89 6.61 -6.64 2.05
CA PRO A 89 6.85 -7.35 0.79
C PRO A 89 5.81 -8.43 0.46
N VAL A 90 5.14 -8.97 1.50
CA VAL A 90 4.10 -9.98 1.36
C VAL A 90 2.83 -9.40 0.72
N VAL A 91 2.56 -8.11 0.96
CA VAL A 91 1.39 -7.37 0.48
C VAL A 91 1.54 -6.95 -0.97
N GLU A 92 2.76 -6.78 -1.48
CA GLU A 92 2.99 -6.39 -2.88
C GLU A 92 2.33 -7.36 -3.88
N GLY A 93 1.68 -6.81 -4.90
CA GLY A 93 1.02 -7.56 -5.97
C GLY A 93 -0.21 -8.35 -5.52
N THR A 94 -0.77 -8.04 -4.35
CA THR A 94 -2.01 -8.65 -3.83
C THR A 94 -3.21 -7.70 -3.97
N GLN A 95 -4.42 -8.21 -3.72
CA GLN A 95 -5.63 -7.40 -3.69
C GLN A 95 -5.88 -6.87 -2.27
N LEU A 96 -6.09 -5.55 -2.17
CA LEU A 96 -6.32 -4.84 -0.91
C LEU A 96 -7.82 -4.79 -0.55
N LEU A 97 -8.68 -4.56 -1.55
CA LEU A 97 -10.12 -4.41 -1.35
C LEU A 97 -10.91 -5.04 -2.50
N GLU A 98 -12.01 -5.69 -2.17
CA GLU A 98 -13.11 -6.05 -3.07
C GLU A 98 -14.42 -5.53 -2.47
N LEU A 99 -15.11 -4.63 -3.20
CA LEU A 99 -16.34 -4.01 -2.70
C LEU A 99 -17.42 -4.04 -3.79
N SER A 100 -18.60 -4.57 -3.45
CA SER A 100 -19.79 -4.48 -4.29
C SER A 100 -20.78 -3.50 -3.65
N ALA A 101 -21.13 -2.44 -4.37
CA ALA A 101 -21.87 -1.31 -3.80
C ALA A 101 -22.96 -0.79 -4.73
N LYS A 102 -24.18 -0.64 -4.19
CA LYS A 102 -25.25 0.13 -4.81
C LYS A 102 -25.01 1.63 -4.64
N ALA A 103 -25.03 2.38 -5.71
CA ALA A 103 -24.90 3.83 -5.76
C ALA A 103 -26.09 4.45 -6.54
N PRO A 104 -27.25 4.68 -5.89
CA PRO A 104 -28.42 5.26 -6.55
C PRO A 104 -28.18 6.64 -7.18
N SER A 105 -27.29 7.44 -6.58
CA SER A 105 -26.86 8.74 -7.10
C SER A 105 -25.73 8.68 -8.14
N GLY A 106 -25.23 7.48 -8.45
CA GLY A 106 -24.02 7.28 -9.25
C GLY A 106 -22.71 7.56 -8.52
N LYS A 107 -22.79 7.98 -7.25
CA LYS A 107 -21.65 8.32 -6.41
C LYS A 107 -21.40 7.25 -5.36
N LEU A 108 -20.14 6.86 -5.21
CA LEU A 108 -19.66 5.91 -4.22
C LEU A 108 -18.51 6.54 -3.42
N GLU A 109 -18.56 6.45 -2.10
CA GLU A 109 -17.48 6.94 -1.23
C GLU A 109 -17.09 5.89 -0.21
N PHE A 110 -15.79 5.72 -0.01
CA PHE A 110 -15.23 4.86 1.04
C PHE A 110 -13.85 5.39 1.46
N GLU A 111 -13.36 4.93 2.60
CA GLU A 111 -12.06 5.30 3.14
C GLU A 111 -11.18 4.06 3.28
N GLN A 112 -9.90 4.18 2.94
CA GLN A 112 -8.96 3.05 2.97
C GLN A 112 -7.55 3.56 3.29
N VAL A 113 -6.89 2.93 4.26
CA VAL A 113 -5.45 3.11 4.47
C VAL A 113 -4.67 2.44 3.34
N MET A 114 -3.73 3.19 2.75
CA MET A 114 -2.83 2.70 1.71
C MET A 114 -1.58 2.10 2.38
N PRO A 115 -1.36 0.78 2.34
CA PRO A 115 -0.32 0.13 3.15
C PRO A 115 1.12 0.43 2.70
N ILE A 116 1.34 0.62 1.39
CA ILE A 116 2.68 0.69 0.81
C ILE A 116 2.77 1.81 -0.24
N ARG A 117 3.99 2.29 -0.51
CA ARG A 117 4.25 3.19 -1.64
C ARG A 117 3.99 2.50 -2.97
N GLY A 118 3.65 3.27 -4.01
CA GLY A 118 3.68 2.83 -5.40
C GLY A 118 2.39 3.11 -6.17
N ASN A 119 2.26 2.45 -7.33
CA ASN A 119 1.11 2.60 -8.22
C ASN A 119 0.08 1.49 -7.98
N TYR A 120 -1.03 1.84 -7.35
CA TYR A 120 -2.19 0.98 -7.16
C TYR A 120 -3.05 0.98 -8.41
N THR A 121 -3.77 -0.12 -8.62
CA THR A 121 -4.77 -0.23 -9.68
C THR A 121 -6.15 -0.39 -9.05
N LEU A 122 -7.06 0.54 -9.33
CA LEU A 122 -8.47 0.46 -8.96
C LEU A 122 -9.29 0.12 -10.20
N LYS A 123 -9.78 -1.12 -10.28
CA LYS A 123 -10.72 -1.52 -11.32
C LYS A 123 -12.14 -1.27 -10.83
N ALA A 124 -12.88 -0.48 -11.59
CA ALA A 124 -14.28 -0.20 -11.35
C ALA A 124 -15.10 -0.79 -12.50
N GLN A 125 -15.91 -1.80 -12.18
CA GLN A 125 -16.95 -2.30 -13.08
C GLN A 125 -18.27 -1.66 -12.69
N VAL A 126 -18.93 -1.08 -13.68
CA VAL A 126 -20.12 -0.25 -13.52
C VAL A 126 -21.26 -0.88 -14.32
N ALA A 127 -22.33 -1.25 -13.63
CA ALA A 127 -23.53 -1.83 -14.23
C ALA A 127 -24.78 -1.09 -13.76
N PRO A 128 -25.86 -1.06 -14.55
CA PRO A 128 -27.11 -0.46 -14.10
C PRO A 128 -27.84 -1.37 -13.09
N LEU A 129 -28.41 -0.78 -12.03
CA LEU A 129 -29.32 -1.49 -11.11
C LEU A 129 -30.64 -1.87 -11.78
N VAL A 130 -31.05 -1.09 -12.78
CA VAL A 130 -32.24 -1.34 -13.60
C VAL A 130 -31.79 -1.76 -14.98
N ALA A 131 -32.11 -2.99 -15.37
CA ALA A 131 -31.70 -3.56 -16.65
C ALA A 131 -32.05 -2.63 -17.83
N GLY A 132 -31.06 -2.36 -18.70
CA GLY A 132 -31.22 -1.53 -19.88
C GLY A 132 -31.15 0.00 -19.64
N ALA A 133 -30.88 0.47 -18.42
CA ALA A 133 -30.72 1.92 -18.18
C ALA A 133 -29.49 2.52 -18.89
N PHE A 134 -28.39 1.76 -18.96
CA PHE A 134 -27.20 2.06 -19.75
C PHE A 134 -26.38 0.78 -19.96
N GLU A 135 -25.47 0.79 -20.94
CA GLU A 135 -24.56 -0.35 -21.19
C GLU A 135 -23.49 -0.45 -20.09
N PRO A 136 -23.30 -1.62 -19.45
CA PRO A 136 -22.24 -1.82 -18.47
C PRO A 136 -20.85 -1.51 -19.05
N PHE A 137 -19.96 -0.97 -18.23
CA PHE A 137 -18.59 -0.66 -18.63
C PHE A 137 -17.59 -0.92 -17.49
N GLU A 138 -16.31 -1.02 -17.86
CA GLU A 138 -15.20 -1.20 -16.92
C GLU A 138 -14.16 -0.12 -17.16
N GLN A 139 -13.62 0.44 -16.07
CA GLN A 139 -12.49 1.36 -16.12
C GLN A 139 -11.44 0.98 -15.07
N SER A 140 -10.18 1.04 -15.48
CA SER A 140 -9.03 0.88 -14.60
C SER A 140 -8.41 2.24 -14.32
N LEU A 141 -8.35 2.62 -13.04
CA LEU A 141 -7.78 3.87 -12.54
C LEU A 141 -6.44 3.57 -11.88
N GLN A 142 -5.43 4.40 -12.16
CA GLN A 142 -4.10 4.27 -11.56
C GLN A 142 -3.93 5.30 -10.44
N LEU A 143 -3.57 4.83 -9.24
CA LEU A 143 -3.41 5.68 -8.05
C LEU A 143 -1.94 5.64 -7.62
N SER A 144 -1.27 6.78 -7.63
CA SER A 144 0.15 6.84 -7.25
C SER A 144 0.30 7.39 -5.83
N VAL A 145 0.80 6.55 -4.92
CA VAL A 145 1.07 6.90 -3.53
C VAL A 145 2.59 7.05 -3.34
N PRO A 146 3.08 8.23 -2.93
CA PRO A 146 4.51 8.44 -2.73
C PRO A 146 5.02 7.74 -1.47
N GLU A 147 6.34 7.63 -1.36
CA GLU A 147 6.99 7.15 -0.13
C GLU A 147 7.11 8.26 0.91
N ASN A 148 7.14 7.85 2.18
CA ASN A 148 7.41 8.75 3.29
C ASN A 148 8.86 9.30 3.21
N THR A 149 8.98 10.62 3.07
CA THR A 149 10.29 11.29 2.98
C THR A 149 11.19 11.05 4.21
N THR A 150 10.60 10.77 5.37
CA THR A 150 11.34 10.43 6.60
C THR A 150 12.14 9.15 6.44
N LYS A 151 11.64 8.15 5.70
CA LYS A 151 12.38 6.90 5.45
C LYS A 151 13.62 7.15 4.61
N TYR A 152 13.55 7.99 3.59
CA TYR A 152 14.75 8.37 2.80
C TYR A 152 15.78 9.11 3.64
N LYS A 153 15.35 10.01 4.54
CA LYS A 153 16.26 10.71 5.47
C LYS A 153 16.97 9.71 6.39
N ASN A 154 16.23 8.80 7.00
CA ASN A 154 16.79 7.77 7.89
C ASN A 154 17.75 6.83 7.15
N ALA A 155 17.38 6.40 5.94
CA ALA A 155 18.25 5.58 5.10
C ALA A 155 19.54 6.32 4.72
N ALA A 156 19.45 7.60 4.34
CA ALA A 156 20.63 8.41 4.02
C ALA A 156 21.56 8.60 5.22
N ILE A 157 21.02 8.82 6.42
CA ILE A 157 21.78 8.90 7.67
C ILE A 157 22.51 7.59 7.93
N LEU A 158 21.81 6.45 7.83
CA LEU A 158 22.39 5.12 8.03
C LEU A 158 23.53 4.86 7.03
N ILE A 159 23.30 5.13 5.74
CA ILE A 159 24.32 5.01 4.70
C ILE A 159 25.52 5.91 5.02
N GLY A 160 25.29 7.15 5.47
CA GLY A 160 26.34 8.07 5.92
C GLY A 160 27.19 7.50 7.05
N ILE A 161 26.56 6.94 8.08
CA ILE A 161 27.26 6.30 9.21
C ILE A 161 28.09 5.11 8.72
N LEU A 162 27.51 4.24 7.88
CA LEU A 162 28.20 3.08 7.32
C LEU A 162 29.42 3.48 6.47
N MET A 163 29.29 4.55 5.68
CA MET A 163 30.41 5.07 4.89
C MET A 163 31.54 5.59 5.77
N ILE A 164 31.24 6.41 6.78
CA ILE A 164 32.24 6.94 7.71
C ILE A 164 32.94 5.78 8.45
N ALA A 165 32.17 4.86 9.01
CA ALA A 165 32.70 3.69 9.71
C ALA A 165 33.59 2.84 8.80
N GLY A 166 33.16 2.61 7.56
CA GLY A 166 33.94 1.88 6.55
C GLY A 166 35.26 2.58 6.24
N VAL A 167 35.23 3.87 5.89
CA VAL A 167 36.45 4.65 5.55
C VAL A 167 37.43 4.67 6.72
N VAL A 168 36.98 4.95 7.95
CA VAL A 168 37.84 4.97 9.14
C VAL A 168 38.47 3.59 9.37
N SER A 169 37.67 2.53 9.27
CA SER A 169 38.18 1.16 9.43
C SER A 169 39.22 0.82 8.37
N GLY A 170 38.93 1.14 7.10
CA GLY A 170 39.85 0.92 5.99
C GLY A 170 41.14 1.71 6.13
N TRP A 171 41.07 2.95 6.61
CA TRP A 171 42.25 3.78 6.86
C TRP A 171 43.15 3.17 7.94
N VAL A 172 42.57 2.69 9.04
CA VAL A 172 43.32 2.03 10.13
C VAL A 172 43.97 0.73 9.66
N ILE A 173 43.26 -0.08 8.87
CA ILE A 173 43.77 -1.34 8.30
C ILE A 173 44.85 -1.08 7.24
N GLY A 174 44.71 -0.01 6.45
CA GLY A 174 45.64 0.35 5.38
C GLY A 174 46.99 0.88 5.85
N GLY A 175 47.17 1.11 7.15
CA GLY A 175 48.40 1.61 7.74
C GLY A 175 49.58 0.64 7.64
N ASP A 176 50.76 1.15 7.28
CA ASP A 176 52.02 0.40 7.37
C ASP A 176 52.33 0.14 8.86
N GLN A 177 51.91 -1.02 9.35
CA GLN A 177 52.12 -1.41 10.75
C GLN A 177 53.03 -2.64 10.78
N THR A 178 54.16 -2.51 11.47
CA THR A 178 55.08 -3.61 11.71
C THR A 178 54.44 -4.59 12.69
N VAL A 179 54.15 -5.80 12.20
CA VAL A 179 53.72 -6.92 13.04
C VAL A 179 54.90 -7.31 13.92
N GLN A 180 54.74 -7.29 15.25
CA GLN A 180 55.80 -7.74 16.16
C GLN A 180 55.96 -9.27 16.02
N ASP A 181 57.19 -9.77 16.14
CA ASP A 181 57.47 -11.21 16.04
C ASP A 181 56.67 -11.98 17.09
N GLY A 182 55.83 -12.93 16.62
CA GLY A 182 54.92 -13.71 17.45
C GLY A 182 53.47 -13.21 17.49
N GLU A 183 53.15 -12.06 16.88
CA GLU A 183 51.78 -11.56 16.75
C GLU A 183 51.13 -11.94 15.41
N VAL A 184 49.83 -12.24 15.41
CA VAL A 184 49.07 -12.63 14.20
C VAL A 184 48.52 -11.42 13.44
N ALA A 185 48.32 -10.29 14.12
CA ALA A 185 47.85 -9.04 13.52
C ALA A 185 48.31 -7.82 14.34
N PRO A 186 48.53 -6.66 13.71
CA PRO A 186 48.87 -5.41 14.39
C PRO A 186 47.86 -5.02 15.49
N GLN A 187 48.36 -4.42 16.57
CA GLN A 187 47.56 -4.01 17.75
C GLN A 187 46.29 -3.18 17.40
N PRO A 188 46.32 -2.19 16.49
CA PRO A 188 45.13 -1.43 16.08
C PRO A 188 44.06 -2.30 15.43
N ILE A 189 44.47 -3.29 14.61
CA ILE A 189 43.54 -4.21 13.95
C ILE A 189 42.89 -5.13 14.98
N ARG A 190 43.66 -5.64 15.94
CA ARG A 190 43.11 -6.42 17.07
C ARG A 190 42.09 -5.62 17.86
N LEU A 191 42.40 -4.38 18.20
CA LEU A 191 41.51 -3.52 18.99
C LEU A 191 40.21 -3.22 18.23
N LEU A 192 40.31 -3.00 16.91
CA LEU A 192 39.15 -2.83 16.03
C LEU A 192 38.29 -4.11 15.96
N LEU A 193 38.91 -5.28 15.79
CA LEU A 193 38.21 -6.57 15.76
C LEU A 193 37.53 -6.89 17.09
N SER A 194 38.20 -6.61 18.22
CA SER A 194 37.66 -6.79 19.56
C SER A 194 36.48 -5.84 19.80
N ALA A 195 36.60 -4.56 19.43
CA ALA A 195 35.51 -3.59 19.53
C ALA A 195 34.31 -4.00 18.66
N ALA A 196 34.55 -4.44 17.42
CA ALA A 196 33.51 -4.93 16.52
C ALA A 196 32.79 -6.16 17.09
N THR A 197 33.53 -7.09 17.69
CA THR A 197 32.94 -8.27 18.35
C THR A 197 32.06 -7.88 19.53
N VAL A 198 32.51 -6.95 20.39
CA VAL A 198 31.72 -6.46 21.54
C VAL A 198 30.44 -5.76 21.06
N VAL A 199 30.54 -4.91 20.04
CA VAL A 199 29.37 -4.25 19.44
C VAL A 199 28.42 -5.28 18.83
N ALA A 200 28.92 -6.27 18.10
CA ALA A 200 28.09 -7.32 17.52
C ALA A 200 27.34 -8.12 18.59
N ILE A 201 28.02 -8.48 19.69
CA ILE A 201 27.38 -9.14 20.83
C ILE A 201 26.32 -8.23 21.46
N ALA A 202 26.62 -6.96 21.71
CA ALA A 202 25.67 -6.02 22.28
C ALA A 202 24.43 -5.82 21.38
N VAL A 203 24.62 -5.71 20.06
CA VAL A 203 23.53 -5.61 19.09
C VAL A 203 22.71 -6.90 19.06
N LEU A 204 23.34 -8.07 19.04
CA LEU A 204 22.63 -9.35 19.08
C LEU A 204 21.82 -9.50 20.36
N LEU A 205 22.38 -9.13 21.52
CA LEU A 205 21.66 -9.14 22.80
C LEU A 205 20.49 -8.15 22.79
N PHE A 206 20.69 -6.92 22.31
CA PHE A 206 19.64 -5.91 22.20
C PHE A 206 18.49 -6.37 21.29
N VAL A 207 18.82 -6.94 20.12
CA VAL A 207 17.83 -7.50 19.19
C VAL A 207 17.08 -8.67 19.83
N ASN A 208 17.77 -9.58 20.52
CA ASN A 208 17.15 -10.74 21.15
C ASN A 208 16.21 -10.33 22.31
N ILE A 209 16.66 -9.39 23.16
CA ILE A 209 15.84 -8.85 24.26
C ILE A 209 14.60 -8.13 23.71
N ASN A 210 14.75 -7.32 22.66
CA ASN A 210 13.61 -6.63 22.06
C ASN A 210 12.64 -7.58 21.37
N ALA A 211 13.12 -8.65 20.72
CA ALA A 211 12.27 -9.68 20.13
C ALA A 211 11.48 -10.45 21.20
N GLU A 212 12.09 -10.72 22.35
CA GLU A 212 11.44 -11.37 23.50
C GLU A 212 10.43 -10.42 24.19
N LEU A 213 10.75 -9.12 24.30
CA LEU A 213 9.82 -8.12 24.83
C LEU A 213 8.62 -7.88 23.90
N ALA A 214 8.84 -7.85 22.58
CA ALA A 214 7.78 -7.74 21.59
C ALA A 214 6.86 -8.98 21.60
N SER A 215 7.43 -10.17 21.82
CA SER A 215 6.64 -11.40 22.01
C SER A 215 5.91 -11.44 23.36
N ALA A 216 6.44 -10.80 24.41
CA ALA A 216 5.77 -10.70 25.70
C ALA A 216 4.58 -9.70 25.69
N HIS A 217 4.57 -8.75 24.76
CA HIS A 217 3.45 -7.82 24.55
C HIS A 217 2.36 -8.36 23.62
N SER A 218 2.58 -9.48 22.90
CA SER A 218 1.54 -10.10 22.05
C SER A 218 0.49 -10.90 22.81
N HIS A 219 0.56 -10.96 24.15
CA HIS A 219 -0.41 -11.62 25.02
C HIS A 219 -1.03 -10.67 26.07
N GLY A 220 -0.96 -9.36 25.84
CA GLY A 220 -1.85 -8.45 26.55
C GLY A 220 -3.26 -8.67 26.00
N GLU A 221 -4.14 -9.30 26.77
CA GLU A 221 -5.59 -9.27 26.57
C GLU A 221 -6.04 -7.80 26.50
N MET A 222 -5.93 -7.17 25.34
CA MET A 222 -6.62 -5.94 25.08
C MET A 222 -8.09 -6.36 24.97
N GLN A 223 -8.84 -6.13 26.04
CA GLN A 223 -10.27 -6.45 26.12
C GLN A 223 -10.97 -5.82 24.91
N SER A 224 -11.24 -6.66 23.90
CA SER A 224 -12.12 -6.28 22.81
C SER A 224 -13.44 -5.87 23.45
N VAL A 225 -13.85 -4.61 23.25
CA VAL A 225 -15.16 -4.15 23.69
C VAL A 225 -16.17 -5.01 22.94
N THR A 226 -16.68 -6.03 23.63
CA THR A 226 -17.45 -7.12 23.04
C THR A 226 -18.86 -6.63 22.77
N SER A 227 -19.03 -5.82 21.72
CA SER A 227 -20.38 -5.63 21.19
C SER A 227 -20.80 -6.93 20.52
N PRO A 228 -22.04 -7.39 20.72
CA PRO A 228 -22.47 -8.67 20.17
C PRO A 228 -22.44 -8.62 18.65
N SER A 229 -22.17 -9.75 18.00
CA SER A 229 -22.23 -9.87 16.54
C SER A 229 -23.68 -9.83 16.01
N VAL A 230 -24.66 -9.88 16.91
CA VAL A 230 -26.09 -9.75 16.60
C VAL A 230 -26.74 -8.79 17.58
N GLN A 231 -27.51 -7.83 17.08
CA GLN A 231 -28.33 -6.95 17.92
C GLN A 231 -29.71 -6.76 17.31
N LYS A 232 -30.73 -6.69 18.16
CA LYS A 232 -32.14 -6.57 17.76
C LYS A 232 -32.79 -5.33 18.39
N SER A 233 -33.62 -4.65 17.60
CA SER A 233 -34.56 -3.60 18.00
C SER A 233 -35.99 -4.03 17.67
N GLU A 234 -36.96 -3.16 17.93
CA GLU A 234 -38.36 -3.36 17.56
C GLU A 234 -38.57 -3.51 16.05
N ASP A 235 -37.76 -2.86 15.22
CA ASP A 235 -37.94 -2.80 13.77
C ASP A 235 -36.91 -3.66 13.01
N PHE A 236 -35.67 -3.73 13.50
CA PHE A 236 -34.57 -4.38 12.80
C PHE A 236 -33.72 -5.27 13.69
N GLU A 237 -33.19 -6.32 13.10
CA GLU A 237 -32.10 -7.13 13.61
C GLU A 237 -30.89 -6.98 12.67
N ILE A 238 -29.74 -6.65 13.22
CA ILE A 238 -28.47 -6.54 12.49
C ILE A 238 -27.56 -7.70 12.92
N ARG A 239 -26.91 -8.34 11.94
CA ARG A 239 -25.94 -9.41 12.14
C ARG A 239 -24.66 -9.08 11.38
N LEU A 240 -23.53 -9.22 12.04
CA LEU A 240 -22.20 -9.18 11.41
C LEU A 240 -21.61 -10.59 11.44
N SER A 241 -21.17 -11.06 10.28
CA SER A 241 -20.55 -12.37 10.10
C SER A 241 -19.41 -12.26 9.09
N GLY A 242 -18.45 -13.15 9.16
CA GLY A 242 -17.31 -13.15 8.25
C GLY A 242 -16.14 -13.92 8.82
N ASP A 243 -14.98 -13.75 8.20
CA ASP A 243 -13.73 -14.33 8.69
C ASP A 243 -13.32 -13.64 10.00
N GLN A 244 -13.12 -14.45 11.05
CA GLN A 244 -12.59 -14.00 12.35
C GLN A 244 -11.08 -14.22 12.48
N GLN A 245 -10.48 -14.88 11.50
CA GLN A 245 -9.05 -15.10 11.37
C GLN A 245 -8.65 -14.69 9.95
N ALA A 246 -7.61 -13.88 9.83
CA ALA A 246 -7.08 -13.41 8.57
C ALA A 246 -5.56 -13.63 8.52
N ILE A 247 -4.99 -13.60 7.32
CA ILE A 247 -3.57 -13.75 7.08
C ILE A 247 -3.11 -12.55 6.26
N VAL A 248 -1.99 -11.92 6.65
CA VAL A 248 -1.42 -10.79 5.90
C VAL A 248 -1.21 -11.15 4.43
N GLY A 249 -1.68 -10.28 3.53
CA GLY A 249 -1.61 -10.52 2.08
C GLY A 249 -2.80 -11.29 1.49
N GLN A 250 -3.77 -11.71 2.30
CA GLN A 250 -5.00 -12.40 1.85
C GLN A 250 -6.25 -11.56 2.14
N LEU A 251 -7.28 -11.74 1.32
CA LEU A 251 -8.57 -11.10 1.53
C LEU A 251 -9.39 -11.87 2.57
N ALA A 252 -9.90 -11.16 3.56
CA ALA A 252 -10.89 -11.64 4.52
C ALA A 252 -12.26 -11.07 4.16
N SER A 253 -13.28 -11.92 4.17
CA SER A 253 -14.65 -11.59 3.80
C SER A 253 -15.48 -11.20 5.01
N GLN A 254 -16.19 -10.07 4.91
CA GLN A 254 -17.09 -9.58 5.94
C GLN A 254 -18.48 -9.34 5.34
N THR A 255 -19.53 -9.59 6.12
CA THR A 255 -20.90 -9.41 5.70
C THR A 255 -21.77 -8.90 6.85
N VAL A 256 -22.48 -7.82 6.57
CA VAL A 256 -23.56 -7.33 7.41
C VAL A 256 -24.89 -7.77 6.81
N GLN A 257 -25.74 -8.38 7.61
CA GLN A 257 -27.12 -8.72 7.24
C GLN A 257 -28.09 -7.92 8.10
N VAL A 258 -29.09 -7.31 7.45
CA VAL A 258 -30.18 -6.60 8.11
C VAL A 258 -31.49 -7.33 7.85
N ILE A 259 -32.22 -7.61 8.92
CA ILE A 259 -33.48 -8.37 8.92
C ILE A 259 -34.55 -7.51 9.58
N ASN A 260 -35.75 -7.53 9.02
CA ASN A 260 -36.92 -6.93 9.65
C ASN A 260 -37.35 -7.76 10.88
N ALA A 261 -37.36 -7.16 12.07
CA ALA A 261 -37.61 -7.86 13.31
C ALA A 261 -39.04 -8.42 13.44
N LYS A 262 -40.01 -7.85 12.70
CA LYS A 262 -41.43 -8.23 12.74
C LYS A 262 -41.75 -9.34 11.75
N THR A 263 -41.18 -9.27 10.54
CA THR A 263 -41.46 -10.25 9.47
C THR A 263 -40.42 -11.35 9.37
N SER A 264 -39.27 -11.21 10.05
CA SER A 264 -38.10 -12.09 9.92
C SER A 264 -37.53 -12.19 8.51
N ASN A 265 -37.91 -11.29 7.59
CA ASN A 265 -37.41 -11.25 6.23
C ASN A 265 -36.21 -10.30 6.10
N PRO A 266 -35.27 -10.55 5.18
CA PRO A 266 -34.18 -9.61 4.93
C PRO A 266 -34.69 -8.26 4.43
N GLU A 267 -34.05 -7.18 4.87
CA GLU A 267 -34.45 -5.81 4.55
C GLU A 267 -33.43 -5.13 3.60
N ALA A 268 -33.90 -4.78 2.40
CA ALA A 268 -33.08 -4.18 1.36
C ALA A 268 -32.93 -2.65 1.53
N ASP A 269 -31.90 -2.09 0.89
CA ASP A 269 -31.63 -0.65 0.79
C ASP A 269 -31.50 0.09 2.14
N ILE A 270 -31.22 -0.65 3.22
CA ILE A 270 -30.91 -0.10 4.53
C ILE A 270 -29.48 0.45 4.52
N ILE A 271 -29.31 1.63 5.07
CA ILE A 271 -28.01 2.28 5.14
C ILE A 271 -27.22 1.73 6.32
N VAL A 272 -26.02 1.24 6.04
CA VAL A 272 -25.08 0.63 6.98
C VAL A 272 -23.77 1.41 6.93
N ASN A 273 -23.25 1.78 8.10
CA ASN A 273 -21.88 2.24 8.26
C ASN A 273 -21.02 1.07 8.74
N VAL A 274 -19.98 0.71 7.99
CA VAL A 274 -19.00 -0.30 8.38
C VAL A 274 -17.63 0.33 8.55
N GLU A 275 -16.91 -0.11 9.58
CA GLU A 275 -15.58 0.37 9.94
C GLU A 275 -14.70 -0.85 10.30
N ALA A 276 -13.46 -0.86 9.86
CA ALA A 276 -12.42 -1.75 10.35
C ALA A 276 -11.38 -0.91 11.12
N ILE A 277 -11.11 -1.30 12.36
CA ILE A 277 -10.27 -0.54 13.30
C ILE A 277 -9.14 -1.45 13.77
N ALA A 278 -7.89 -1.03 13.59
CA ALA A 278 -6.73 -1.71 14.17
C ALA A 278 -6.76 -1.54 15.69
N LEU A 279 -6.65 -2.64 16.44
CA LEU A 279 -6.82 -2.60 17.89
C LEU A 279 -5.61 -2.04 18.64
N GLU A 280 -4.41 -2.14 18.05
CA GLU A 280 -3.15 -1.71 18.70
C GLU A 280 -3.12 -0.21 19.00
N ASP A 281 -3.59 0.61 18.06
CA ASP A 281 -3.55 2.08 18.11
C ASP A 281 -4.92 2.75 17.92
N ASN A 282 -6.00 1.95 17.83
CA ASN A 282 -7.36 2.42 17.56
C ASN A 282 -7.46 3.23 16.25
N LYS A 283 -6.68 2.84 15.23
CA LYS A 283 -6.64 3.49 13.92
C LYS A 283 -7.70 2.91 12.99
N GLN A 284 -8.44 3.78 12.31
CA GLN A 284 -9.39 3.37 11.28
C GLN A 284 -8.63 2.97 10.01
N MET A 285 -8.82 1.73 9.59
CA MET A 285 -8.15 1.14 8.43
C MET A 285 -9.02 1.17 7.18
N PHE A 286 -10.33 0.97 7.38
CA PHE A 286 -11.34 1.01 6.34
C PHE A 286 -12.64 1.60 6.90
N ALA A 287 -13.35 2.37 6.09
CA ALA A 287 -14.72 2.75 6.39
C ALA A 287 -15.56 2.83 5.11
N TYR A 288 -16.82 2.43 5.22
CA TYR A 288 -17.76 2.51 4.12
C TYR A 288 -19.18 2.76 4.59
N TYR A 289 -19.84 3.72 3.96
CA TYR A 289 -21.24 4.08 4.21
C TYR A 289 -22.08 3.68 2.99
N GLY A 290 -22.79 2.56 3.10
CA GLY A 290 -23.42 1.89 1.97
C GLY A 290 -24.84 1.40 2.22
N ARG A 291 -25.45 0.79 1.21
CA ARG A 291 -26.79 0.19 1.29
C ARG A 291 -26.75 -1.32 1.16
N THR A 292 -27.64 -2.00 1.87
CA THR A 292 -27.85 -3.45 1.71
C THR A 292 -28.44 -3.80 0.34
N ASN A 293 -28.08 -4.98 -0.17
CA ASN A 293 -28.61 -5.53 -1.41
C ASN A 293 -30.06 -6.05 -1.22
N ASN A 294 -30.64 -6.65 -2.27
CA ASN A 294 -32.03 -7.16 -2.22
C ASN A 294 -32.23 -8.34 -1.25
N GLN A 295 -31.14 -8.92 -0.75
CA GLN A 295 -31.13 -9.97 0.27
C GLN A 295 -30.80 -9.42 1.66
N GLY A 296 -30.81 -8.10 1.83
CA GLY A 296 -30.47 -7.44 3.09
C GLY A 296 -29.01 -7.52 3.48
N ASN A 297 -28.11 -7.87 2.55
CA ASN A 297 -26.70 -8.07 2.82
C ASN A 297 -25.85 -6.90 2.29
N LEU A 298 -24.81 -6.55 3.02
CA LEU A 298 -23.67 -5.76 2.55
C LEU A 298 -22.40 -6.58 2.77
N THR A 299 -21.72 -6.93 1.68
CA THR A 299 -20.51 -7.78 1.70
C THR A 299 -19.33 -7.04 1.09
N TRP A 300 -18.19 -7.12 1.74
CA TRP A 300 -16.91 -6.64 1.24
C TRP A 300 -15.82 -7.64 1.62
N LYS A 301 -14.69 -7.57 0.93
CA LYS A 301 -13.48 -8.25 1.34
C LYS A 301 -12.35 -7.26 1.43
N GLU A 302 -11.58 -7.33 2.50
CA GLU A 302 -10.43 -6.47 2.72
C GLU A 302 -9.23 -7.28 3.16
N GLN A 303 -8.04 -6.75 2.91
CA GLN A 303 -6.81 -7.32 3.40
C GLN A 303 -6.34 -6.55 4.64
N PHE A 304 -6.14 -7.28 5.74
CA PHE A 304 -5.46 -6.78 6.93
C PHE A 304 -3.95 -6.96 6.74
N PHE A 305 -3.20 -5.86 6.68
CA PHE A 305 -1.83 -5.87 6.14
C PHE A 305 -0.72 -5.74 7.18
N ASP A 306 -1.03 -5.25 8.37
CA ASP A 306 -0.09 -4.94 9.46
C ASP A 306 0.21 -6.15 10.37
N GLY A 307 -0.63 -7.18 10.33
CA GLY A 307 -0.50 -8.36 11.20
C GLY A 307 -0.99 -8.14 12.63
N ALA A 308 -1.73 -7.06 12.90
CA ALA A 308 -2.29 -6.76 14.20
C ALA A 308 -3.78 -7.17 14.27
N PRO A 309 -4.33 -7.51 15.45
CA PRO A 309 -5.76 -7.75 15.61
C PRO A 309 -6.60 -6.52 15.24
N HIS A 310 -7.75 -6.76 14.60
CA HIS A 310 -8.68 -5.72 14.17
C HIS A 310 -10.05 -5.90 14.82
N GLN A 311 -10.83 -4.83 14.88
CA GLN A 311 -12.26 -4.87 15.17
C GLN A 311 -13.05 -4.38 13.96
N VAL A 312 -13.94 -5.25 13.47
CA VAL A 312 -14.92 -4.86 12.45
C VAL A 312 -16.19 -4.44 13.17
N VAL A 313 -16.68 -3.24 12.86
CA VAL A 313 -17.86 -2.64 13.46
C VAL A 313 -18.87 -2.31 12.37
N ALA A 314 -20.14 -2.65 12.59
CA ALA A 314 -21.23 -2.22 11.73
C ALA A 314 -22.30 -1.50 12.55
N LYS A 315 -22.81 -0.40 12.00
CA LYS A 315 -23.82 0.46 12.63
C LYS A 315 -24.95 0.73 11.65
N ILE A 316 -26.19 0.67 12.13
CA ILE A 316 -27.37 1.18 11.43
C ILE A 316 -28.10 2.16 12.33
N THR A 317 -28.65 3.22 11.73
CA THR A 317 -29.50 4.19 12.45
C THR A 317 -30.89 4.16 11.84
N PRO A 318 -31.82 3.38 12.42
CA PRO A 318 -33.20 3.36 11.97
C PRO A 318 -33.89 4.71 12.20
N PRO A 319 -34.93 5.08 11.44
CA PRO A 319 -35.59 6.38 11.55
C PRO A 319 -36.21 6.66 12.93
N ASN A 320 -36.70 5.62 13.61
CA ASN A 320 -37.51 5.73 14.83
C ASN A 320 -36.94 4.98 16.04
N SER A 321 -35.68 4.52 15.99
CA SER A 321 -35.08 3.76 17.09
C SER A 321 -33.60 4.11 17.32
N SER A 322 -33.06 3.65 18.45
CA SER A 322 -31.64 3.84 18.77
C SER A 322 -30.74 3.14 17.74
N THR A 323 -29.57 3.73 17.48
CA THR A 323 -28.53 3.11 16.65
C THR A 323 -28.22 1.70 17.13
N LEU A 324 -28.29 0.74 16.21
CA LEU A 324 -27.82 -0.62 16.45
C LEU A 324 -26.36 -0.73 16.03
N ARG A 325 -25.55 -1.38 16.86
CA ARG A 325 -24.11 -1.57 16.67
C ARG A 325 -23.75 -3.02 16.97
N VAL A 326 -23.12 -3.65 16.00
CA VAL A 326 -22.53 -4.99 16.14
C VAL A 326 -21.04 -4.93 15.84
N SER A 327 -20.27 -5.85 16.42
CA SER A 327 -18.85 -5.97 16.11
C SER A 327 -18.34 -7.38 16.31
N HIS A 328 -17.19 -7.69 15.72
CA HIS A 328 -16.35 -8.81 16.14
C HIS A 328 -14.88 -8.47 15.95
N ALA A 329 -14.02 -9.17 16.68
CA ALA A 329 -12.59 -9.11 16.46
C ALA A 329 -12.20 -10.01 15.26
N VAL A 330 -11.17 -9.60 14.54
CA VAL A 330 -10.50 -10.38 13.51
C VAL A 330 -9.04 -10.50 13.94
N GLU A 331 -8.62 -11.71 14.28
CA GLU A 331 -7.23 -12.01 14.56
C GLU A 331 -6.46 -12.09 13.24
N VAL A 332 -5.30 -11.45 13.17
CA VAL A 332 -4.52 -11.38 11.92
C VAL A 332 -3.17 -12.03 12.14
N GLU A 333 -2.88 -13.07 11.36
CA GLU A 333 -1.58 -13.72 11.36
C GLU A 333 -0.58 -12.92 10.51
N GLY A 334 0.41 -12.32 11.17
CA GLY A 334 1.52 -11.64 10.52
C GLY A 334 2.48 -12.61 9.82
N ILE A 335 2.82 -12.33 8.56
CA ILE A 335 3.82 -13.11 7.82
C ILE A 335 5.16 -12.36 7.80
N ALA A 336 6.18 -13.02 8.34
CA ALA A 336 7.55 -12.51 8.30
C ALA A 336 8.05 -12.30 6.85
N PRO A 337 8.81 -11.22 6.56
CA PRO A 337 9.40 -11.01 5.24
C PRO A 337 10.26 -12.21 4.81
N PRO A 338 10.14 -12.69 3.55
CA PRO A 338 10.92 -13.82 3.05
C PRO A 338 12.43 -13.63 3.25
N LEU A 339 13.15 -14.71 3.60
CA LEU A 339 14.58 -14.64 3.92
C LEU A 339 15.43 -14.01 2.82
N TYR A 340 15.12 -14.27 1.55
CA TYR A 340 15.88 -13.71 0.42
C TYR A 340 15.79 -12.17 0.36
N ILE A 341 14.66 -11.57 0.74
CA ILE A 341 14.46 -10.11 0.79
C ILE A 341 15.37 -9.50 1.86
N ARG A 342 15.49 -10.18 3.01
CA ARG A 342 16.41 -9.79 4.09
C ARG A 342 17.87 -9.85 3.63
N PHE A 343 18.24 -10.89 2.87
CA PHE A 343 19.58 -11.01 2.28
C PHE A 343 19.88 -9.90 1.26
N ILE A 344 18.90 -9.48 0.45
CA ILE A 344 19.06 -8.35 -0.48
C ILE A 344 19.38 -7.06 0.29
N SER A 345 18.60 -6.73 1.31
CA SER A 345 18.84 -5.54 2.14
C SER A 345 20.21 -5.59 2.83
N LEU A 346 20.57 -6.74 3.41
CA LEU A 346 21.88 -6.97 4.02
C LEU A 346 23.01 -6.78 3.00
N SER A 347 22.83 -7.26 1.76
CA SER A 347 23.83 -7.12 0.71
C SER A 347 24.09 -5.66 0.33
N TYR A 348 23.05 -4.81 0.29
CA TYR A 348 23.21 -3.38 0.02
C TYR A 348 23.99 -2.68 1.13
N TYR A 349 23.62 -2.87 2.39
CA TYR A 349 24.33 -2.23 3.51
C TYR A 349 25.77 -2.73 3.65
N THR A 350 25.98 -4.03 3.46
CA THR A 350 27.33 -4.62 3.47
C THR A 350 28.15 -4.08 2.30
N GLY A 351 27.57 -3.97 1.10
CA GLY A 351 28.23 -3.42 -0.08
C GLY A 351 28.70 -1.99 0.13
N VAL A 352 27.83 -1.11 0.67
CA VAL A 352 28.18 0.27 1.03
C VAL A 352 29.39 0.30 1.99
N PHE A 353 29.33 -0.51 3.04
CA PHE A 353 30.41 -0.58 4.02
C PHE A 353 31.73 -1.07 3.41
N VAL A 354 31.71 -2.17 2.66
CA VAL A 354 32.91 -2.76 2.03
C VAL A 354 33.55 -1.80 1.03
N LEU A 355 32.75 -1.15 0.17
CA LEU A 355 33.26 -0.15 -0.78
C LEU A 355 33.92 1.02 -0.06
N SER A 356 33.32 1.48 1.03
CA SER A 356 33.86 2.56 1.86
C SER A 356 35.16 2.17 2.57
N LEU A 357 35.24 0.92 3.04
CA LEU A 357 36.46 0.33 3.60
C LEU A 357 37.59 0.28 2.57
N LEU A 358 37.32 -0.23 1.37
CA LEU A 358 38.30 -0.26 0.29
C LEU A 358 38.79 1.14 -0.09
N ALA A 359 37.89 2.12 -0.11
CA ALA A 359 38.24 3.53 -0.31
C ALA A 359 39.17 4.04 0.80
N GLY A 360 38.89 3.74 2.07
CA GLY A 360 39.76 4.08 3.20
C GLY A 360 41.17 3.50 3.08
N VAL A 361 41.29 2.21 2.72
CA VAL A 361 42.59 1.54 2.47
C VAL A 361 43.34 2.23 1.33
N TRP A 362 42.64 2.53 0.23
CA TRP A 362 43.24 3.18 -0.94
C TRP A 362 43.74 4.60 -0.63
N LEU A 363 42.93 5.39 0.09
CA LEU A 363 43.29 6.75 0.49
C LEU A 363 44.54 6.76 1.37
N HIS A 364 44.62 5.84 2.33
CA HIS A 364 45.80 5.72 3.19
C HIS A 364 47.06 5.41 2.39
N ARG A 365 47.01 4.38 1.52
CA ARG A 365 48.16 3.99 0.68
C ARG A 365 48.65 5.12 -0.23
N ARG A 366 47.74 5.96 -0.71
CA ARG A 366 48.10 7.12 -1.54
C ARG A 366 48.80 8.21 -0.72
N SER A 367 48.33 8.47 0.50
CA SER A 367 48.97 9.41 1.42
C SER A 367 50.41 8.99 1.73
N SER A 368 50.65 7.72 2.08
CA SER A 368 51.98 7.21 2.43
C SER A 368 52.97 7.29 1.25
N ARG A 369 52.51 7.09 0.00
CA ARG A 369 53.36 7.24 -1.20
C ARG A 369 53.75 8.70 -1.50
N SER A 370 52.92 9.67 -1.11
CA SER A 370 53.24 11.09 -1.35
C SER A 370 54.31 11.63 -0.40
N VAL A 371 54.36 11.12 0.84
CA VAL A 371 55.34 11.55 1.85
C VAL A 371 56.75 11.05 1.51
N SER A 372 56.90 9.85 0.93
CA SER A 372 58.22 9.30 0.57
C SER A 372 58.88 10.00 -0.63
N LEU A 373 58.12 10.75 -1.44
CA LEU A 373 58.65 11.53 -2.57
C LEU A 373 59.20 12.90 -2.14
N PHE A 374 58.80 13.43 -0.99
CA PHE A 374 59.30 14.71 -0.45
C PHE A 374 60.43 14.56 0.58
N SER A 375 60.77 13.34 0.98
CA SER A 375 61.84 13.06 1.95
C SER A 375 63.16 12.56 1.33
N ARG A 376 63.42 12.88 0.06
CA ARG A 376 64.68 12.53 -0.63
C ARG A 376 65.51 13.75 -0.96
#